data_AF-A0AAW9IZ38-F1
#
_entry.id   AF-A0AAW9IZ38-F1
#
_cell.length_a   1.000
_cell.length_b   1.000
_cell.length_c   1.000
_cell.angle_alpha   90.00
_cell.angle_beta   90.00
_cell.angle_gamma   90.00
#
_symmetry.space_group_name_H-M   'P 1'
#
loop_
_entity.id
_entity.type
_entity.pdbx_description
1 polymer ?
#
loop_
_entity_poly.entity_id
_entity_poly.type
_entity_poly.pdbx_seq_one_letter_code
_entity_poly.pdbx_strand_id
1 'polypeptide(L)'
;ADKVKNLNIPGVIVSPDTKRYYPRGNFLAHVLGSTNIDGQGLTGVELQYNEYLSGTPGLRISELEKYNDELPYTISKFTPPVDGKDVSLTIDANLQAFAEKVAEKGYKDNQAKQVSIIIMNPSNGEILA
;
A
#
# COMPACT_ATOMS: atom_id res chain seq x y z
N ALA A 1 -17.73 5.84 8.59
CA ALA A 1 -18.43 4.68 8.00
C ALA A 1 -19.55 4.20 8.94
N ASP A 2 -19.23 3.85 10.19
CA ASP A 2 -20.18 3.22 11.12
C ASP A 2 -21.42 4.07 11.44
N LYS A 3 -21.23 5.39 11.61
CA LYS A 3 -22.35 6.31 11.81
C LYS A 3 -23.36 6.29 10.66
N VAL A 4 -22.91 6.12 9.41
CA VAL A 4 -23.78 6.08 8.23
C VAL A 4 -24.44 4.71 8.09
N LYS A 5 -23.68 3.63 8.34
CA LYS A 5 -24.23 2.27 8.37
C LYS A 5 -25.36 2.14 9.40
N ASN A 6 -25.20 2.75 10.58
CA ASN A 6 -26.20 2.71 11.66
C ASN A 6 -27.47 3.53 11.38
N LEU A 7 -27.49 4.39 10.35
CA LEU A 7 -28.69 5.14 9.98
C LEU A 7 -29.69 4.29 9.17
N ASN A 8 -29.31 3.06 8.75
CA ASN A 8 -30.16 2.13 8.01
C ASN A 8 -30.91 2.80 6.83
N ILE A 9 -30.22 3.68 6.10
CA ILE A 9 -30.81 4.40 4.97
C ILE A 9 -30.99 3.40 3.81
N PRO A 10 -32.23 3.19 3.32
CA PRO A 10 -32.48 2.29 2.20
C PRO A 10 -31.64 2.68 0.98
N GLY A 11 -30.96 1.72 0.37
CA GLY A 11 -30.11 1.92 -0.81
C GLY A 11 -28.67 2.37 -0.53
N VAL A 12 -28.26 2.55 0.73
CA VAL A 12 -26.86 2.85 1.09
C VAL A 12 -26.16 1.60 1.61
N ILE A 13 -25.10 1.18 0.92
CA ILE A 13 -24.27 0.03 1.29
C ILE A 13 -22.87 0.51 1.66
N VAL A 14 -22.35 0.02 2.78
CA VAL A 14 -20.99 0.31 3.25
C VAL A 14 -20.17 -0.98 3.17
N SER A 15 -19.21 -1.03 2.25
CA SER A 15 -18.23 -2.11 2.15
C SER A 15 -16.90 -1.69 2.79
N PRO A 16 -16.22 -2.58 3.53
CA PRO A 16 -14.85 -2.34 3.97
C PRO A 16 -13.93 -2.31 2.75
N ASP A 17 -12.93 -1.42 2.82
CA ASP A 17 -11.90 -1.27 1.80
C ASP A 17 -10.56 -0.99 2.48
N THR A 18 -9.46 -1.20 1.77
CA THR A 18 -8.11 -1.01 2.26
C THR A 18 -7.45 0.18 1.60
N LYS A 19 -6.65 0.91 2.36
CA LYS A 19 -5.86 2.03 1.84
C LYS A 19 -4.44 1.94 2.35
N ARG A 20 -3.48 2.07 1.43
CA ARG A 20 -2.06 2.09 1.77
C ARG A 20 -1.71 3.34 2.58
N TYR A 21 -0.92 3.16 3.64
CA TYR A 21 -0.49 4.23 4.53
C TYR A 21 1.04 4.24 4.65
N TYR A 22 1.67 5.39 4.38
CA TYR A 22 3.11 5.60 4.49
C TYR A 22 3.42 6.45 5.73
N PRO A 23 3.85 5.86 6.86
CA PRO A 23 3.94 6.58 8.14
C PRO A 23 4.94 7.74 8.14
N ARG A 24 5.96 7.67 7.29
CA ARG A 24 7.02 8.69 7.18
C ARG A 24 6.84 9.64 5.99
N GLY A 25 5.64 9.69 5.39
CA GLY A 25 5.33 10.60 4.29
C GLY A 25 6.27 10.42 3.10
N ASN A 26 7.04 11.47 2.78
CA ASN A 26 7.92 11.50 1.60
C ASN A 26 9.25 10.73 1.77
N PHE A 27 9.57 10.29 2.98
CA PHE A 27 10.77 9.52 3.26
C PHE A 27 10.80 8.24 2.42
N LEU A 28 11.89 8.01 1.69
CA LEU A 28 12.09 6.83 0.85
C LEU A 28 11.01 6.65 -0.25
N ALA A 29 10.25 7.70 -0.59
CA ALA A 29 9.07 7.61 -1.45
C ALA A 29 9.39 7.07 -2.87
N HIS A 30 10.57 7.41 -3.42
CA HIS A 30 10.98 6.91 -4.74
C HIS A 30 11.27 5.40 -4.76
N VAL A 31 11.78 4.85 -3.65
CA VAL A 31 12.08 3.42 -3.53
C VAL A 31 10.82 2.65 -3.18
N LEU A 32 10.02 3.14 -2.22
CA LEU A 32 8.75 2.51 -1.86
C LEU A 32 7.77 2.52 -3.02
N GLY A 33 7.58 3.68 -3.66
CA GLY A 33 6.59 3.89 -4.69
C GLY A 33 5.19 4.17 -4.11
N SER A 34 4.16 3.83 -4.88
CA SER A 34 2.75 4.10 -4.56
C SER A 34 1.82 3.00 -5.05
N THR A 35 0.63 2.92 -4.45
CA THR A 35 -0.48 2.08 -4.91
C THR A 35 -1.62 2.91 -5.49
N ASN A 36 -2.47 2.31 -6.32
CA ASN A 36 -3.73 2.90 -6.74
C ASN A 36 -4.84 2.70 -5.68
N ILE A 37 -6.07 3.13 -6.01
CA ILE A 37 -7.25 2.96 -5.14
C ILE A 37 -7.66 1.51 -4.94
N ASP A 38 -7.27 0.63 -5.86
CA ASP A 38 -7.56 -0.81 -5.83
C ASP A 38 -6.45 -1.62 -5.11
N GLY A 39 -5.47 -0.93 -4.51
CA GLY A 39 -4.35 -1.55 -3.81
C GLY A 39 -3.25 -2.12 -4.71
N GLN A 40 -3.27 -1.88 -6.02
CA GLN A 40 -2.25 -2.32 -6.97
C GLN A 40 -1.04 -1.39 -6.93
N GLY A 41 0.16 -1.95 -6.79
CA GLY A 41 1.42 -1.22 -6.87
C GLY A 41 1.69 -0.62 -8.25
N LEU A 42 2.02 0.67 -8.29
CA LEU A 42 2.25 1.43 -9.52
C LEU A 42 3.73 1.73 -9.79
N THR A 43 4.52 1.92 -8.73
CA THR A 43 5.94 2.27 -8.82
C THR A 43 6.74 1.64 -7.70
N GLY A 44 8.07 1.66 -7.80
CA GLY A 44 8.98 1.25 -6.73
C GLY A 44 8.80 -0.21 -6.29
N VAL A 45 9.01 -0.44 -5.00
CA VAL A 45 8.81 -1.73 -4.32
C VAL A 45 7.37 -2.21 -4.43
N GLU A 46 6.39 -1.30 -4.33
CA GLU A 46 4.98 -1.68 -4.43
C GLU A 46 4.68 -2.36 -5.77
N LEU A 47 5.20 -1.83 -6.89
CA LEU A 47 5.03 -2.46 -8.20
C LEU A 47 5.84 -3.76 -8.31
N GLN A 48 7.12 -3.72 -7.93
CA GLN A 48 8.04 -4.85 -8.12
C GLN A 48 7.60 -6.10 -7.33
N TYR A 49 7.04 -5.91 -6.14
CA TYR A 49 6.60 -6.99 -5.26
C TYR A 49 5.07 -7.09 -5.16
N ASN A 50 4.33 -6.48 -6.08
CA ASN A 50 2.86 -6.47 -6.06
C ASN A 50 2.25 -7.87 -5.94
N GLU A 51 2.80 -8.86 -6.64
CA GLU A 51 2.35 -10.27 -6.57
C GLU A 51 2.47 -10.85 -5.15
N TYR A 52 3.50 -10.47 -4.40
CA TYR A 52 3.70 -10.94 -3.04
C TYR A 52 2.88 -10.13 -2.03
N LEU A 53 2.75 -8.81 -2.25
CA LEU A 53 2.09 -7.87 -1.34
C LEU A 53 0.56 -7.91 -1.44
N SER A 54 -0.01 -8.21 -2.61
CA SER A 54 -1.45 -8.08 -2.88
C SER A 54 -2.31 -9.22 -2.30
N GLY A 55 -1.71 -10.37 -2.00
CA GLY A 55 -2.44 -11.53 -1.50
C GLY A 55 -3.41 -12.11 -2.52
N THR A 56 -4.49 -12.73 -2.07
CA THR A 56 -5.54 -13.28 -2.93
C THR A 56 -6.92 -12.85 -2.43
N PRO A 57 -7.72 -12.16 -3.25
CA PRO A 57 -9.08 -11.77 -2.88
C PRO A 57 -9.95 -12.96 -2.49
N GLY A 58 -10.75 -12.80 -1.44
CA GLY A 58 -11.79 -13.75 -1.07
C GLY A 58 -12.98 -13.68 -2.02
N LEU A 59 -13.93 -14.59 -1.86
CA LEU A 59 -15.15 -14.64 -2.66
C LEU A 59 -16.36 -14.83 -1.76
N ARG A 60 -17.37 -13.97 -1.90
CA ARG A 60 -18.68 -14.16 -1.26
C ARG A 60 -19.75 -14.23 -2.33
N ILE A 61 -20.46 -15.35 -2.38
CA ILE A 61 -21.61 -15.55 -3.26
C ILE A 61 -22.87 -15.45 -2.40
N SER A 62 -23.71 -14.45 -2.68
CA SER A 62 -24.99 -14.22 -2.02
C SER A 62 -26.10 -14.12 -3.07
N GLU A 63 -27.28 -14.66 -2.77
CA GLU A 63 -28.48 -14.42 -3.57
C GLU A 63 -29.19 -13.17 -3.03
N LEU A 64 -29.52 -12.27 -3.96
CA LEU A 64 -30.18 -11.00 -3.65
C LEU A 64 -31.61 -11.04 -4.21
N GLU A 65 -32.56 -10.51 -3.45
CA GLU A 65 -33.90 -10.24 -3.96
C GLU A 65 -33.87 -9.08 -4.98
N LYS A 66 -34.97 -8.87 -5.71
CA LYS A 66 -35.13 -7.81 -6.73
C LYS A 66 -34.79 -6.39 -6.23
N TYR A 67 -34.79 -6.17 -4.91
CA TYR A 67 -34.46 -4.90 -4.25
C TYR A 67 -33.08 -4.89 -3.56
N ASN A 68 -32.19 -5.85 -3.88
CA ASN A 68 -30.85 -6.02 -3.28
C ASN A 68 -30.84 -6.37 -1.77
N ASP A 69 -31.96 -6.85 -1.23
CA ASP A 69 -32.00 -7.43 0.11
C ASP A 69 -31.46 -8.88 0.09
N GLU A 70 -30.70 -9.28 1.11
CA GLU A 70 -30.19 -10.64 1.25
C GLU A 70 -31.34 -11.61 1.59
N LEU A 71 -31.45 -12.72 0.84
CA LEU A 71 -32.49 -13.72 1.10
C LEU A 71 -32.16 -14.53 2.38
N PRO A 72 -33.10 -14.65 3.34
CA PRO A 72 -32.83 -15.24 4.65
C PRO A 72 -32.51 -16.76 4.66
N TYR A 73 -32.63 -17.45 3.52
CA TYR A 73 -32.47 -18.91 3.43
C TYR A 73 -31.39 -19.39 2.46
N THR A 74 -30.54 -18.50 1.96
CA THR A 74 -29.47 -18.88 1.03
C THR A 74 -28.18 -19.21 1.78
N ILE A 75 -27.58 -20.36 1.49
CA ILE A 75 -26.25 -20.72 1.99
C ILE A 75 -25.23 -19.86 1.23
N SER A 76 -24.85 -18.73 1.80
CA SER A 76 -23.80 -17.89 1.21
C SER A 76 -22.49 -18.69 1.16
N LYS A 77 -21.93 -18.90 -0.03
CA LYS A 77 -20.61 -19.52 -0.15
C LYS A 77 -19.56 -18.45 0.09
N PHE A 78 -18.83 -18.57 1.18
CA PHE A 78 -17.77 -17.65 1.56
C PHE A 78 -16.41 -18.35 1.51
N THR A 79 -15.52 -17.81 0.69
CA THR A 79 -14.09 -18.15 0.66
C THR A 79 -13.35 -16.96 1.27
N PRO A 80 -12.65 -17.12 2.41
CA PRO A 80 -11.90 -16.04 3.01
C PRO A 80 -10.76 -15.57 2.10
N PRO A 81 -10.39 -14.27 2.15
CA PRO A 81 -9.19 -13.79 1.48
C PRO A 81 -7.92 -14.39 2.09
N VAL A 82 -6.84 -14.39 1.32
CA VAL A 82 -5.49 -14.74 1.80
C VAL A 82 -4.66 -13.47 1.81
N ASP A 83 -4.08 -13.14 2.96
CA ASP A 83 -3.24 -11.96 3.10
C ASP A 83 -1.98 -12.05 2.25
N GLY A 84 -1.50 -10.89 1.79
CA GLY A 84 -0.19 -10.77 1.17
C GLY A 84 0.94 -11.09 2.15
N LYS A 85 2.16 -11.18 1.62
CA LYS A 85 3.38 -11.36 2.38
C LYS A 85 4.00 -10.03 2.76
N ASP A 86 4.73 -10.02 3.86
CA ASP A 86 5.56 -8.89 4.23
C ASP A 86 6.86 -8.85 3.42
N VAL A 87 7.31 -7.65 3.09
CA VAL A 87 8.60 -7.39 2.44
C VAL A 87 9.46 -6.57 3.39
N SER A 88 10.62 -7.12 3.76
CA SER A 88 11.65 -6.39 4.50
C SER A 88 12.69 -5.86 3.53
N LEU A 89 12.93 -4.55 3.56
CA LEU A 89 13.96 -3.92 2.75
C LEU A 89 15.32 -3.99 3.43
N THR A 90 16.38 -3.85 2.64
CA THR A 90 17.77 -3.73 3.10
C THR A 90 18.13 -2.32 3.58
N ILE A 91 17.21 -1.37 3.43
CA ILE A 91 17.41 0.05 3.75
C ILE A 91 17.62 0.24 5.25
N ASP A 92 18.69 0.95 5.61
CA ASP A 92 18.88 1.47 6.96
C ASP A 92 18.21 2.84 7.08
N ALA A 93 17.22 2.92 7.96
CA ALA A 93 16.45 4.14 8.18
C ALA A 93 17.29 5.37 8.57
N ASN A 94 18.38 5.18 9.31
CA ASN A 94 19.25 6.27 9.76
C ASN A 94 20.15 6.74 8.61
N LEU A 95 20.69 5.80 7.83
CA LEU A 95 21.50 6.13 6.65
C LEU A 95 20.66 6.83 5.59
N GLN A 96 19.43 6.37 5.34
CA GLN A 96 18.48 7.04 4.45
C GLN A 96 18.18 8.47 4.90
N ALA A 97 17.90 8.67 6.20
CA ALA A 97 17.62 10.00 6.72
C ALA A 97 18.83 10.95 6.56
N PHE A 98 20.05 10.43 6.74
CA PHE A 98 21.26 11.20 6.51
C PHE A 98 21.46 11.52 5.02
N ALA A 99 21.26 10.55 4.13
CA ALA A 99 21.35 10.72 2.69
C ALA A 99 20.37 11.78 2.17
N GLU A 100 19.08 11.71 2.55
CA GLU A 100 18.09 12.71 2.15
C GLU A 100 18.45 14.12 2.62
N LYS A 101 18.95 14.25 3.85
CA LYS A 101 19.38 15.55 4.41
C LYS A 101 20.58 16.13 3.65
N VAL A 102 21.56 15.30 3.30
CA VAL A 102 22.74 15.73 2.52
C VAL A 102 22.34 16.06 1.08
N ALA A 103 21.44 15.26 0.48
CA ALA A 103 20.93 15.52 -0.86
C ALA A 103 20.17 16.84 -0.93
N GLU A 104 19.30 17.13 0.04
CA GLU A 104 18.56 18.39 0.11
C GLU A 104 19.51 19.59 0.28
N LYS A 105 20.55 19.45 1.11
CA LYS A 105 21.57 20.49 1.26
C LYS A 105 22.33 20.71 -0.06
N GLY A 106 22.80 19.65 -0.70
CA GLY A 106 23.52 19.73 -1.97
C GLY A 106 22.67 20.35 -3.09
N TYR A 107 21.36 20.06 -3.10
CA TYR A 107 20.41 20.66 -4.02
C TYR A 107 20.29 22.17 -3.82
N LYS A 108 20.12 22.63 -2.58
CA LYS A 108 19.98 24.05 -2.23
C LYS A 108 21.27 24.83 -2.46
N ASP A 109 22.39 24.32 -1.97
CA ASP A 109 23.67 25.02 -2.00
C ASP A 109 24.20 25.22 -3.42
N ASN A 110 23.93 24.27 -4.33
CA ASN A 110 24.43 24.31 -5.71
C ASN A 110 23.37 24.71 -6.74
N GLN A 111 22.13 25.01 -6.31
CA GLN A 111 20.98 25.20 -7.20
C GLN A 111 20.87 24.10 -8.26
N ALA A 112 21.11 22.85 -7.84
CA ALA A 112 21.17 21.72 -8.74
C ALA A 112 19.79 21.44 -9.35
N LYS A 113 19.75 20.81 -10.54
CA LYS A 113 18.49 20.35 -11.13
C LYS A 113 17.95 19.10 -10.42
N GLN A 114 18.84 18.23 -9.98
CA GLN A 114 18.52 16.97 -9.29
C GLN A 114 19.74 16.51 -8.49
N VAL A 115 19.51 15.80 -7.38
CA VAL A 115 20.54 15.13 -6.58
C VAL A 115 20.08 13.71 -6.30
N SER A 116 20.98 12.74 -6.46
CA SER A 116 20.75 11.33 -6.11
C SER A 116 21.95 10.83 -5.31
N ILE A 117 21.67 10.05 -4.27
CA ILE A 117 22.68 9.43 -3.40
C ILE A 117 22.33 7.95 -3.31
N ILE A 118 23.35 7.09 -3.35
CA ILE A 118 23.21 5.64 -3.13
C ILE A 118 24.26 5.24 -2.10
N ILE A 119 23.83 4.52 -1.06
CA ILE A 119 24.69 3.91 -0.06
C ILE A 119 24.55 2.39 -0.19
N MET A 120 25.66 1.69 -0.43
CA MET A 120 25.67 0.25 -0.64
C MET A 120 26.65 -0.42 0.32
N ASN A 121 26.30 -1.61 0.81
CA ASN A 121 27.22 -2.49 1.50
C ASN A 121 28.10 -3.23 0.47
N PRO A 122 29.42 -3.00 0.43
CA PRO A 122 30.30 -3.59 -0.58
C PRO A 122 30.51 -5.09 -0.42
N SER A 123 30.22 -5.66 0.76
CA SER A 123 30.45 -7.07 1.04
C SER A 123 29.35 -7.99 0.51
N ASN A 124 28.12 -7.50 0.40
CA ASN A 124 26.96 -8.30 -0.02
C ASN A 124 26.06 -7.62 -1.08
N GLY A 125 26.36 -6.38 -1.46
CA GLY A 125 25.64 -5.63 -2.48
C GLY A 125 24.30 -5.04 -2.03
N GLU A 126 23.97 -5.11 -0.74
CA GLU A 126 22.73 -4.52 -0.21
C GLU A 126 22.71 -3.00 -0.38
N ILE A 127 21.55 -2.46 -0.75
CA ILE A 127 21.31 -1.02 -0.78
C ILE A 127 20.79 -0.57 0.57
N LEU A 128 21.50 0.37 1.20
CA LEU A 128 21.20 0.87 2.54
C LEU A 128 20.49 2.22 2.52
N ALA A 129 20.65 3.03 1.46
CA ALA A 129 19.98 4.30 1.22
C ALA A 129 20.04 4.70 -0.25
#